data_AF-A0A6A2X2F6-F1
#
_entry.id   AF-A0A6A2X2F6-F1
#
_cell.length_a   1.000
_cell.length_b   1.000
_cell.length_c   1.000
_cell.angle_alpha   90.00
_cell.angle_beta   90.00
_cell.angle_gamma   90.00
#
_symmetry.space_group_name_H-M   'P 1'
#
loop_
_entity.id
_entity.type
_entity.pdbx_description
1 polymer ?
#
loop_
_entity_poly.entity_id
_entity_poly.type
_entity_poly.pdbx_seq_one_letter_code
_entity_poly.pdbx_strand_id
1 'polypeptide(L)'
;MLARKYGPIMHLRLGLMPVIVVSSPEAAELFLKTHDLVFASRPPQEESKYISYNEHNLVFAPYGSYWRNMRKMHTLELLSNHKISTVRSMRKLEADLLVHRIREAAAAGVAVDISSEDMVAASMDTSAAATDWTMTELIRHPNLTKKLHRNSKIWRHPVAPLIVHASREDCTVYGFHMPKDARSFINAWAIGRDQRVWTDADKFNPKRFVGSNIDVRQNSD
;
A
#
# COMPACT_ATOMS: atom_id res chain seq x y z
N MET A 1 -6.60 2.31 19.72
CA MET A 1 -6.02 1.25 18.86
C MET A 1 -5.47 0.14 19.73
N LEU A 2 -5.64 -1.12 19.32
CA LEU A 2 -5.13 -2.31 20.03
C LEU A 2 -3.61 -2.22 20.33
N ALA A 3 -2.84 -1.66 19.40
CA ALA A 3 -1.41 -1.40 19.58
C ALA A 3 -1.07 -0.51 20.80
N ARG A 4 -1.95 0.42 21.17
CA ARG A 4 -1.75 1.26 22.37
C ARG A 4 -2.00 0.50 23.68
N LYS A 5 -2.80 -0.57 23.64
CA LYS A 5 -3.18 -1.36 24.81
C LYS A 5 -2.22 -2.54 25.04
N TYR A 6 -1.79 -3.20 23.97
CA TYR A 6 -1.02 -4.44 24.04
C TYR A 6 0.43 -4.29 23.58
N GLY A 7 0.83 -3.10 23.13
CA GLY A 7 2.21 -2.81 22.75
C GLY A 7 2.50 -2.93 21.24
N PRO A 8 3.78 -2.75 20.86
CA PRO A 8 4.20 -2.65 19.46
C PRO A 8 4.08 -3.95 18.68
N ILE A 9 4.08 -5.09 19.36
CA ILE A 9 3.96 -6.43 18.79
C ILE A 9 2.91 -7.20 19.56
N MET A 10 1.98 -7.82 18.84
CA MET A 10 0.91 -8.62 19.42
C MET A 10 0.94 -10.01 18.79
N HIS A 11 0.82 -11.05 19.61
CA HIS A 11 0.59 -12.41 19.14
C HIS A 11 -0.90 -12.70 19.20
N LEU A 12 -1.49 -13.08 18.07
CA LEU A 12 -2.89 -13.42 17.91
C LEU A 12 -3.01 -14.82 17.31
N ARG A 13 -4.02 -15.57 17.72
CA ARG A 13 -4.44 -16.80 17.02
C ARG A 13 -5.71 -16.48 16.25
N LEU A 14 -5.61 -16.43 14.92
CA LEU A 14 -6.76 -16.29 14.03
C LEU A 14 -7.15 -17.69 13.56
N GLY A 15 -8.15 -18.28 14.25
CA GLY A 15 -8.49 -19.69 14.09
C GLY A 15 -7.33 -20.58 14.51
N LEU A 16 -6.88 -21.46 13.61
CA LEU A 16 -5.76 -22.38 13.83
C LEU A 16 -4.40 -21.78 13.49
N MET A 17 -4.35 -20.57 12.91
CA MET A 17 -3.10 -19.96 12.45
C MET A 17 -2.53 -18.98 13.48
N PRO A 18 -1.27 -19.15 13.91
CA PRO A 18 -0.57 -18.15 14.70
C PRO A 18 -0.21 -16.95 13.81
N VAL A 19 -0.53 -15.75 14.30
CA VAL A 19 -0.30 -14.49 13.60
C VAL A 19 0.40 -13.51 14.53
N ILE A 20 1.49 -12.91 14.07
CA ILE A 20 2.12 -11.80 14.76
C ILE A 20 1.73 -10.49 14.09
N VAL A 21 1.14 -9.58 14.84
CA VAL A 21 0.79 -8.24 14.38
C VAL A 21 1.87 -7.25 14.82
N VAL A 22 2.49 -6.62 13.84
CA VAL A 22 3.54 -5.62 13.99
C VAL A 22 2.93 -4.24 13.79
N SER A 23 2.94 -3.41 14.82
CA SER A 23 2.25 -2.11 14.81
C SER A 23 3.14 -0.90 15.08
N SER A 24 4.46 -1.09 15.23
CA SER A 24 5.41 0.02 15.37
C SER A 24 6.41 0.12 14.22
N PRO A 25 6.93 1.32 13.93
CA PRO A 25 7.96 1.52 12.90
C PRO A 25 9.24 0.70 13.14
N GLU A 26 9.72 0.66 14.38
CA GLU A 26 10.96 -0.05 14.76
C GLU A 26 10.79 -1.56 14.59
N ALA A 27 9.62 -2.08 14.99
CA ALA A 27 9.32 -3.48 14.81
C ALA A 27 9.15 -3.82 13.32
N ALA A 28 8.47 -2.96 12.54
CA ALA A 28 8.34 -3.17 11.10
C ALA A 28 9.69 -3.16 10.38
N GLU A 29 10.62 -2.31 10.80
CA GLU A 29 11.99 -2.28 10.27
C GLU A 29 12.73 -3.60 10.52
N LEU A 30 12.56 -4.22 11.69
CA LEU A 30 13.18 -5.51 11.99
C LEU A 30 12.67 -6.62 11.04
N PHE A 31 11.38 -6.64 10.73
CA PHE A 31 10.80 -7.64 9.82
C PHE A 31 11.11 -7.35 8.34
N LEU A 32 11.09 -6.07 7.93
CA LEU A 32 11.22 -5.67 6.52
C LEU A 32 12.63 -5.36 6.06
N LYS A 33 13.58 -5.10 6.98
CA LYS A 33 14.98 -4.83 6.65
C LYS A 33 15.91 -5.88 7.22
N THR A 34 15.82 -6.19 8.52
CA THR A 34 16.77 -7.11 9.16
C THR A 34 16.49 -8.58 8.80
N HIS A 35 15.22 -8.96 8.76
CA HIS A 35 14.78 -10.31 8.42
C HIS A 35 14.02 -10.35 7.09
N ASP A 36 14.39 -9.48 6.16
CA ASP A 36 13.68 -9.28 4.89
C ASP A 36 13.57 -10.56 4.06
N LEU A 37 14.64 -11.37 4.02
CA LEU A 37 14.67 -12.66 3.33
C LEU A 37 13.76 -13.70 3.99
N VAL A 38 13.72 -13.75 5.33
CA VAL A 38 12.89 -14.70 6.09
C VAL A 38 11.40 -14.44 5.84
N PHE A 39 11.02 -13.16 5.74
CA PHE A 39 9.65 -12.72 5.49
C PHE A 39 9.40 -12.33 4.02
N ALA A 40 10.26 -12.74 3.08
CA ALA A 40 10.12 -12.32 1.69
C ALA A 40 8.89 -12.92 0.98
N SER A 41 8.37 -14.04 1.49
CA SER A 41 7.24 -14.75 0.89
C SER A 41 5.90 -14.18 1.36
N ARG A 42 4.89 -14.24 0.49
CA ARG A 42 3.48 -14.05 0.86
C ARG A 42 2.91 -15.37 1.39
N PRO A 43 1.93 -15.33 2.32
CA PRO A 43 1.29 -16.56 2.75
C PRO A 43 0.56 -17.21 1.58
N PRO A 44 0.61 -18.55 1.45
CA PRO A 44 -0.17 -19.25 0.46
C PRO A 44 -1.67 -19.01 0.73
N GLN A 45 -2.40 -18.59 -0.30
CA GLN A 45 -3.86 -18.52 -0.27
C GLN A 45 -4.38 -19.46 -1.37
N GLU A 46 -5.24 -20.41 -1.03
CA GLU A 46 -5.84 -21.27 -2.07
C GLU A 46 -6.62 -20.43 -3.11
N GLU A 47 -7.23 -19.33 -2.66
CA GLU A 47 -7.91 -18.35 -3.54
C GLU A 47 -6.96 -17.67 -4.53
N SER A 48 -5.70 -17.39 -4.16
CA SER A 48 -4.75 -16.77 -5.09
C SER A 48 -4.42 -17.69 -6.26
N LYS A 49 -4.50 -19.01 -6.12
CA LYS A 49 -4.28 -19.92 -7.26
C LYS A 49 -5.32 -19.75 -8.36
N TYR A 50 -6.58 -19.52 -8.00
CA TYR A 50 -7.67 -19.37 -8.96
C TYR A 50 -7.69 -17.97 -9.61
N ILE A 51 -7.36 -16.93 -8.85
CA ILE A 51 -7.42 -15.53 -9.33
C ILE A 51 -6.11 -15.12 -10.02
N SER A 52 -4.98 -15.73 -9.67
CA SER A 52 -3.64 -15.29 -10.09
C SER A 52 -2.91 -16.27 -11.02
N TYR A 53 -3.63 -17.00 -11.87
CA TYR A 53 -3.04 -18.01 -12.77
C TYR A 53 -2.07 -18.94 -12.04
N ASN A 54 -2.56 -19.59 -10.98
CA ASN A 54 -1.75 -20.43 -10.10
C ASN A 54 -0.58 -19.66 -9.43
N GLU A 55 -0.85 -18.45 -8.95
CA GLU A 55 0.11 -17.56 -8.28
C GLU A 55 1.27 -17.08 -9.17
N HIS A 56 1.16 -17.16 -10.50
CA HIS A 56 2.15 -16.62 -11.43
C HIS A 56 1.90 -15.13 -11.74
N ASN A 57 1.95 -14.29 -10.71
CA ASN A 57 1.92 -12.83 -10.86
C ASN A 57 2.89 -12.12 -9.90
N LEU A 58 3.03 -10.79 -10.01
CA LEU A 58 3.96 -10.03 -9.17
C LEU A 58 3.53 -9.94 -7.68
N VAL A 59 2.23 -10.08 -7.41
CA VAL A 59 1.61 -9.75 -6.12
C VAL A 59 1.60 -10.94 -5.16
N PHE A 60 1.25 -12.12 -5.66
CA PHE A 60 1.05 -13.34 -4.86
C PHE A 60 2.09 -14.44 -5.13
N ALA A 61 2.96 -14.30 -6.14
CA ALA A 61 3.97 -15.32 -6.39
C ALA A 61 4.90 -15.52 -5.18
N PRO A 62 5.21 -16.77 -4.84
CA PRO A 62 6.19 -17.07 -3.81
C PRO A 62 7.56 -16.51 -4.19
N TYR A 63 8.33 -16.08 -3.19
CA TYR A 63 9.64 -15.52 -3.44
C TYR A 63 10.60 -16.58 -3.99
N GLY A 64 11.12 -16.33 -5.20
CA GLY A 64 11.99 -17.25 -5.94
C GLY A 64 12.57 -16.61 -7.20
N SER A 65 13.20 -17.42 -8.06
CA SER A 65 13.78 -16.96 -9.34
C SER A 65 12.74 -16.29 -10.23
N TYR A 66 11.54 -16.88 -10.34
CA TYR A 66 10.41 -16.32 -11.09
C TYR A 66 10.05 -14.91 -10.61
N TRP A 67 9.76 -14.75 -9.32
CA TRP A 67 9.37 -13.45 -8.77
C TRP A 67 10.48 -12.40 -8.92
N ARG A 68 11.76 -12.78 -8.74
CA ARG A 68 12.89 -11.85 -8.93
C ARG A 68 13.00 -11.38 -10.38
N ASN A 69 12.85 -12.29 -11.35
CA ASN A 69 12.88 -11.95 -12.77
C ASN A 69 11.68 -11.08 -13.16
N MET A 70 10.48 -11.43 -12.70
CA MET A 70 9.26 -10.65 -12.93
C MET A 70 9.38 -9.25 -12.34
N ARG A 71 9.84 -9.13 -11.09
CA ARG A 71 10.08 -7.83 -10.45
C ARG A 71 11.09 -7.01 -11.23
N LYS A 72 12.23 -7.60 -11.64
CA LYS A 72 13.24 -6.91 -12.44
C LYS A 72 12.66 -6.39 -13.75
N MET A 73 11.93 -7.24 -14.49
CA MET A 73 11.26 -6.85 -15.73
C MET A 73 10.26 -5.72 -15.51
N HIS A 74 9.39 -5.81 -14.50
CA HIS A 74 8.41 -4.75 -14.21
C HIS A 74 9.10 -3.45 -13.80
N THR A 75 10.11 -3.50 -12.94
CA THR A 75 10.83 -2.29 -12.49
C THR A 75 11.57 -1.59 -13.61
N LEU A 76 12.18 -2.33 -14.55
CA LEU A 76 12.95 -1.75 -15.64
C LEU A 76 12.07 -1.31 -16.82
N GLU A 77 11.14 -2.18 -17.24
CA GLU A 77 10.45 -2.04 -18.51
C GLU A 77 9.05 -1.41 -18.43
N LEU A 78 8.38 -1.50 -17.28
CA LEU A 78 6.99 -1.04 -17.12
C LEU A 78 6.85 0.13 -16.16
N LEU A 79 7.51 0.03 -15.01
CA LEU A 79 7.34 0.93 -13.86
C LEU A 79 8.56 1.84 -13.64
N SER A 80 9.49 1.89 -14.60
CA SER A 80 10.60 2.83 -14.54
C SER A 80 10.11 4.27 -14.72
N ASN A 81 10.81 5.24 -14.13
CA ASN A 81 10.48 6.65 -14.24
C ASN A 81 10.37 7.11 -15.71
N HIS A 82 11.28 6.60 -16.54
CA HIS A 82 11.27 6.86 -17.98
C HIS A 82 9.96 6.38 -18.63
N LYS A 83 9.58 5.11 -18.45
CA LYS A 83 8.36 4.55 -19.03
C LYS A 83 7.09 5.23 -18.52
N ILE A 84 7.04 5.51 -17.22
CA ILE A 84 5.94 6.28 -16.61
C ILE A 84 5.81 7.67 -17.25
N SER A 85 6.94 8.31 -17.58
CA SER A 85 6.93 9.62 -18.24
C SER A 85 6.45 9.54 -19.69
N THR A 86 6.75 8.46 -20.41
CA THR A 86 6.32 8.25 -21.80
C THR A 86 4.80 8.19 -21.92
N VAL A 87 4.12 7.51 -20.98
CA VAL A 87 2.64 7.42 -20.95
C VAL A 87 1.95 8.59 -20.25
N ARG A 88 2.68 9.68 -19.94
CA ARG A 88 2.12 10.84 -19.24
C ARG A 88 1.02 11.54 -20.05
N SER A 89 1.23 11.72 -21.36
CA SER A 89 0.27 12.41 -22.24
C SER A 89 -1.06 11.66 -22.29
N MET A 90 -1.03 10.34 -22.47
CA MET A 90 -2.21 9.48 -22.46
C MET A 90 -2.96 9.55 -21.12
N ARG A 91 -2.26 9.43 -19.99
CA ARG A 91 -2.90 9.57 -18.66
C ARG A 91 -3.53 10.96 -18.44
N LYS A 92 -2.92 12.01 -18.99
CA LYS A 92 -3.47 13.36 -18.93
C LYS A 92 -4.74 13.47 -19.77
N LEU A 93 -4.73 12.89 -20.98
CA LEU A 93 -5.91 12.85 -21.86
C LEU A 93 -7.09 12.15 -21.18
N GLU A 94 -6.89 10.96 -20.63
CA GLU A 94 -7.93 10.21 -19.89
C GLU A 94 -8.47 11.02 -18.70
N ALA A 95 -7.58 11.67 -17.93
CA ALA A 95 -7.99 12.53 -16.82
C ALA A 95 -8.81 13.76 -17.29
N ASP A 96 -8.40 14.39 -18.39
CA ASP A 96 -9.10 15.54 -18.97
C ASP A 96 -10.50 15.13 -19.48
N LEU A 97 -10.63 13.95 -20.12
CA LEU A 97 -11.91 13.38 -20.56
C LEU A 97 -12.82 13.07 -19.38
N LEU A 98 -12.30 12.47 -18.31
CA LEU A 98 -13.07 12.19 -17.09
C LEU A 98 -13.61 13.48 -16.46
N VAL A 99 -12.78 14.52 -16.33
CA VAL A 99 -13.20 15.83 -15.80
C VAL A 99 -14.27 16.47 -16.68
N HIS A 100 -14.13 16.38 -18.00
CA HIS A 100 -15.14 16.89 -18.92
C HIS A 100 -16.50 16.23 -18.71
N ARG A 101 -16.53 14.90 -18.63
CA ARG A 101 -17.77 14.13 -18.42
C ARG A 101 -18.43 14.43 -17.08
N ILE A 102 -17.63 14.53 -16.00
CA ILE A 102 -18.13 14.93 -14.68
C ILE A 102 -18.78 16.32 -14.75
N ARG A 103 -18.18 17.26 -15.50
CA ARG A 103 -18.72 18.61 -15.67
C ARG A 103 -20.04 18.61 -16.42
N GLU A 104 -20.17 17.82 -17.48
CA GLU A 104 -21.41 17.67 -18.25
C GLU A 104 -22.53 17.06 -17.40
N ALA A 105 -22.25 15.98 -16.69
CA ALA A 105 -23.22 15.35 -15.80
C ALA A 105 -23.64 16.25 -14.63
N ALA A 106 -22.69 17.03 -14.07
CA ALA A 106 -22.99 18.04 -13.06
C ALA A 106 -23.91 19.14 -13.61
N ALA A 107 -23.71 19.58 -14.86
CA ALA A 107 -24.59 20.55 -15.52
C ALA A 107 -26.01 19.99 -15.75
N ALA A 108 -26.13 18.68 -15.97
CA ALA A 108 -27.40 17.98 -16.09
C ALA A 108 -28.04 17.62 -14.72
N GLY A 109 -27.35 17.87 -13.61
CA GLY A 109 -27.82 17.50 -12.26
C GLY A 109 -27.89 15.99 -12.01
N VAL A 110 -27.13 15.19 -12.78
CA VAL A 110 -27.15 13.73 -12.71
C VAL A 110 -26.02 13.23 -11.80
N ALA A 111 -26.32 12.26 -10.95
CA ALA A 111 -25.30 11.59 -10.13
C ALA A 111 -24.39 10.73 -11.03
N VAL A 112 -23.07 10.88 -10.89
CA VAL A 112 -22.07 10.11 -11.63
C VAL A 112 -21.47 9.06 -10.71
N ASP A 113 -21.57 7.79 -11.12
CA ASP A 113 -20.83 6.71 -10.48
C ASP A 113 -19.43 6.59 -11.09
N ILE A 114 -18.46 7.19 -10.41
CA ILE A 114 -17.04 7.20 -10.81
C ILE A 114 -16.44 5.78 -10.77
N SER A 115 -16.99 4.86 -9.97
CA SER A 115 -16.44 3.51 -9.80
C SER A 115 -16.70 2.61 -11.01
N SER A 116 -17.80 2.85 -11.72
CA SER A 116 -18.20 2.09 -12.91
C SER A 116 -17.44 2.47 -14.19
N GLU A 117 -16.75 3.60 -14.18
CA GLU A 117 -16.16 4.22 -15.39
C GLU A 117 -14.66 3.97 -15.55
N ASP A 118 -13.98 3.52 -14.48
CA ASP A 118 -12.58 3.09 -14.58
C ASP A 118 -12.52 1.74 -15.28
N MET A 119 -12.22 1.74 -16.58
CA MET A 119 -11.78 0.54 -17.34
C MET A 119 -10.47 -0.06 -16.78
N VAL A 120 -9.90 0.56 -15.74
CA VAL A 120 -8.78 0.12 -14.89
C VAL A 120 -9.26 -0.68 -13.66
N ALA A 121 -10.57 -0.92 -13.49
CA ALA A 121 -11.11 -1.77 -12.42
C ALA A 121 -10.56 -3.22 -12.46
N ALA A 122 -10.07 -3.69 -13.61
CA ALA A 122 -9.35 -4.96 -13.71
C ALA A 122 -7.85 -4.87 -13.32
N SER A 123 -7.32 -3.66 -13.10
CA SER A 123 -5.98 -3.39 -12.57
C SER A 123 -6.04 -2.72 -11.17
N MET A 124 -6.66 -3.46 -10.24
CA MET A 124 -6.48 -3.47 -8.77
C MET A 124 -7.14 -2.34 -7.96
N ASP A 125 -8.11 -2.74 -7.10
CA ASP A 125 -8.87 -1.99 -6.07
C ASP A 125 -8.11 -0.88 -5.32
N THR A 126 -6.80 -0.96 -5.32
CA THR A 126 -5.86 -0.03 -4.72
C THR A 126 -5.94 1.42 -5.24
N SER A 127 -6.10 1.61 -6.56
CA SER A 127 -6.19 2.95 -7.16
C SER A 127 -7.52 3.61 -6.84
N ALA A 128 -8.62 2.86 -6.97
CA ALA A 128 -9.98 3.29 -6.65
C ALA A 128 -10.14 3.65 -5.17
N ALA A 129 -9.60 2.84 -4.25
CA ALA A 129 -9.61 3.18 -2.84
C ALA A 129 -8.83 4.49 -2.57
N ALA A 130 -7.69 4.69 -3.23
CA ALA A 130 -6.92 5.93 -3.07
C ALA A 130 -7.68 7.15 -3.62
N THR A 131 -8.35 7.05 -4.77
CA THR A 131 -9.13 8.16 -5.34
C THR A 131 -10.32 8.49 -4.46
N ASP A 132 -11.07 7.49 -3.99
CA ASP A 132 -12.23 7.67 -3.11
C ASP A 132 -11.86 8.37 -1.79
N TRP A 133 -10.81 7.89 -1.11
CA TRP A 133 -10.31 8.54 0.11
C TRP A 133 -9.89 9.97 -0.16
N THR A 134 -9.25 10.23 -1.31
CA THR A 134 -8.84 11.60 -1.64
C THR A 134 -10.02 12.50 -1.93
N MET A 135 -11.05 12.01 -2.62
CA MET A 135 -12.24 12.80 -2.92
C MET A 135 -12.98 13.16 -1.62
N THR A 136 -13.15 12.18 -0.74
CA THR A 136 -13.77 12.38 0.57
C THR A 136 -13.04 13.46 1.39
N GLU A 137 -11.71 13.43 1.44
CA GLU A 137 -10.93 14.44 2.17
C GLU A 137 -10.97 15.82 1.50
N LEU A 138 -11.02 15.88 0.16
CA LEU A 138 -11.18 17.15 -0.58
C LEU A 138 -12.53 17.81 -0.30
N ILE A 139 -13.61 17.03 -0.23
CA ILE A 139 -14.95 17.50 0.12
C ILE A 139 -14.98 18.05 1.55
N ARG A 140 -14.33 17.36 2.51
CA ARG A 140 -14.24 17.82 3.91
C ARG A 140 -13.38 19.07 4.09
N HIS A 141 -12.38 19.28 3.24
CA HIS A 141 -11.39 20.35 3.39
C HIS A 141 -11.06 21.08 2.07
N PRO A 142 -12.01 21.88 1.52
CA PRO A 142 -11.85 22.53 0.20
C PRO A 142 -10.64 23.48 0.13
N ASN A 143 -10.24 24.08 1.27
CA ASN A 143 -9.11 25.01 1.36
C ASN A 143 -7.71 24.34 1.27
N LEU A 144 -7.64 23.00 1.31
CA LEU A 144 -6.37 22.25 1.28
C LEU A 144 -5.99 21.72 -0.11
N THR A 145 -6.90 21.84 -1.09
CA THR A 145 -6.75 21.41 -2.50
C THR A 145 -5.41 21.78 -3.12
N LYS A 146 -4.97 23.04 -2.96
CA LYS A 146 -3.74 23.57 -3.58
C LYS A 146 -2.44 23.11 -2.92
N LYS A 147 -2.50 22.50 -1.72
CA LYS A 147 -1.32 22.19 -0.88
C LYS A 147 -1.08 20.68 -0.73
N LEU A 148 -1.82 19.86 -1.48
CA LEU A 148 -1.93 18.45 -1.26
C LEU A 148 -0.77 17.68 -1.92
N HIS A 149 0.21 17.23 -1.13
CA HIS A 149 1.28 16.35 -1.61
C HIS A 149 0.79 14.90 -1.74
N ARG A 150 1.29 14.19 -2.77
CA ARG A 150 0.97 12.77 -3.05
C ARG A 150 1.22 11.86 -1.83
N ASN A 151 2.33 12.08 -1.13
CA ASN A 151 2.76 11.24 0.00
C ASN A 151 1.90 11.46 1.25
N SER A 152 1.35 12.67 1.43
CA SER A 152 0.46 13.00 2.56
C SER A 152 -0.83 12.18 2.56
N LYS A 153 -1.28 11.76 1.37
CA LYS A 153 -2.51 10.97 1.15
C LYS A 153 -2.31 9.51 1.56
N ILE A 154 -1.31 8.86 0.96
CA ILE A 154 -1.01 7.43 1.16
C ILE A 154 -0.67 7.16 2.63
N TRP A 155 -0.02 8.10 3.30
CA TRP A 155 0.26 7.99 4.73
C TRP A 155 -1.00 7.97 5.60
N ARG A 156 -1.99 8.84 5.33
CA ARG A 156 -3.23 8.93 6.12
C ARG A 156 -4.13 7.72 5.86
N HIS A 157 -4.27 7.36 4.59
CA HIS A 157 -5.12 6.26 4.12
C HIS A 157 -4.24 5.27 3.35
N PRO A 158 -3.48 4.42 4.06
CA PRO A 158 -2.70 3.38 3.41
C PRO A 158 -3.67 2.43 2.73
N VAL A 159 -3.51 2.31 1.42
CA VAL A 159 -4.36 1.47 0.57
C VAL A 159 -4.29 0.00 0.99
N ALA A 160 -3.12 -0.45 1.45
CA ALA A 160 -2.92 -1.73 2.12
C ALA A 160 -2.66 -1.47 3.62
N PRO A 161 -3.71 -1.42 4.47
CA PRO A 161 -3.54 -1.12 5.90
C PRO A 161 -2.85 -2.26 6.67
N LEU A 162 -2.97 -3.50 6.18
CA LEU A 162 -2.30 -4.69 6.70
C LEU A 162 -1.50 -5.34 5.56
N ILE A 163 -0.18 -5.34 5.68
CA ILE A 163 0.71 -6.02 4.73
C ILE A 163 1.07 -7.37 5.32
N VAL A 164 0.74 -8.44 4.62
CA VAL A 164 0.92 -9.80 5.12
C VAL A 164 2.16 -10.45 4.53
N HIS A 165 2.97 -11.04 5.39
CA HIS A 165 4.14 -11.84 5.03
C HIS A 165 4.07 -13.21 5.71
N ALA A 166 4.79 -14.19 5.18
CA ALA A 166 4.94 -15.51 5.77
C ALA A 166 6.43 -15.81 6.00
N SER A 167 6.73 -16.46 7.14
CA SER A 167 8.07 -16.94 7.45
C SER A 167 8.43 -18.12 6.53
N ARG A 168 9.63 -18.11 5.95
CA ARG A 168 10.14 -19.21 5.12
C ARG A 168 10.76 -20.35 5.92
N GLU A 169 11.12 -20.07 7.17
CA GLU A 169 11.82 -20.95 8.09
C GLU A 169 11.43 -20.60 9.53
N ASP A 170 11.73 -21.50 10.45
CA ASP A 170 11.56 -21.26 11.88
C ASP A 170 12.50 -20.12 12.31
N CYS A 171 11.94 -19.07 12.90
CA CYS A 171 12.71 -17.89 13.30
C CYS A 171 12.26 -17.36 14.65
N THR A 172 13.15 -16.64 15.33
CA THR A 172 12.81 -15.95 16.58
C THR A 172 12.93 -14.46 16.36
N VAL A 173 11.83 -13.74 16.48
CA VAL A 173 11.77 -12.29 16.24
C VAL A 173 11.18 -11.63 17.48
N TYR A 174 11.90 -10.66 18.06
CA TYR A 174 11.52 -10.03 19.35
C TYR A 174 11.31 -11.03 20.50
N GLY A 175 12.07 -12.13 20.52
CA GLY A 175 11.93 -13.18 21.55
C GLY A 175 10.69 -14.07 21.38
N PHE A 176 9.91 -13.88 20.31
CA PHE A 176 8.81 -14.78 19.94
C PHE A 176 9.30 -15.80 18.91
N HIS A 177 9.09 -17.08 19.20
CA HIS A 177 9.35 -18.15 18.25
C HIS A 177 8.21 -18.23 17.22
N MET A 178 8.56 -18.15 15.94
CA MET A 178 7.67 -18.29 14.81
C MET A 178 8.04 -19.55 14.03
N PRO A 179 7.15 -20.53 13.92
CA PRO A 179 7.39 -21.67 13.02
C PRO A 179 7.36 -21.21 11.56
N LYS A 180 7.87 -22.03 10.66
CA LYS A 180 7.72 -21.88 9.22
C LYS A 180 6.24 -21.71 8.84
N ASP A 181 5.99 -20.88 7.83
CA ASP A 181 4.67 -20.49 7.32
C ASP A 181 3.80 -19.68 8.31
N ALA A 182 4.36 -19.26 9.45
CA ALA A 182 3.69 -18.33 10.36
C ALA A 182 3.50 -16.96 9.68
N ARG A 183 2.33 -16.34 9.93
CA ARG A 183 1.95 -15.08 9.29
C ARG A 183 2.38 -13.89 10.13
N SER A 184 3.02 -12.91 9.51
CA SER A 184 3.27 -11.60 10.09
C SER A 184 2.41 -10.54 9.39
N PHE A 185 1.70 -9.74 10.19
CA PHE A 185 0.80 -8.69 9.75
C PHE A 185 1.44 -7.35 10.10
N ILE A 186 1.93 -6.65 9.10
CA ILE A 186 2.50 -5.32 9.26
C ILE A 186 1.38 -4.31 9.15
N ASN A 187 1.05 -3.68 10.27
CA ASN A 187 -0.05 -2.75 10.40
C ASN A 187 0.38 -1.34 10.00
N ALA A 188 0.44 -1.09 8.69
CA ALA A 188 0.76 0.21 8.12
C ALA A 188 -0.17 1.32 8.64
N TRP A 189 -1.44 1.00 8.94
CA TRP A 189 -2.39 1.95 9.52
C TRP A 189 -1.99 2.43 10.92
N ALA A 190 -1.58 1.52 11.79
CA ALA A 190 -1.11 1.84 13.14
C ALA A 190 0.25 2.56 13.10
N ILE A 191 1.17 2.10 12.26
CA ILE A 191 2.50 2.70 12.06
C ILE A 191 2.38 4.16 11.59
N GLY A 192 1.47 4.44 10.65
CA GLY A 192 1.20 5.79 10.18
C GLY A 192 0.62 6.72 11.25
N ARG A 193 0.05 6.17 12.34
CA ARG A 193 -0.56 6.94 13.43
C ARG A 193 0.21 6.87 14.74
N ASP A 194 1.45 6.39 14.70
CA ASP A 194 2.29 6.31 15.89
C ASP A 194 2.76 7.71 16.32
N GLN A 195 2.29 8.16 17.48
CA GLN A 195 2.65 9.48 18.02
C GLN A 195 4.12 9.59 18.46
N ARG A 196 4.82 8.45 18.63
CA ARG A 196 6.25 8.43 18.95
C ARG A 196 7.12 8.88 17.77
N VAL A 197 6.62 8.69 16.55
CA VAL A 197 7.33 9.01 15.31
C VAL A 197 6.68 10.20 14.59
N TRP A 198 5.36 10.35 14.68
CA TRP A 198 4.62 11.40 14.01
C TRP A 198 3.98 12.37 15.01
N THR A 199 4.43 13.63 15.03
CA THR A 199 3.74 14.71 15.77
C THR A 199 2.35 14.95 15.19
N ASP A 200 1.32 15.08 16.04
CA ASP A 200 -0.10 15.19 15.62
C ASP A 200 -0.52 14.10 14.60
N ALA A 201 -0.15 12.84 14.85
CA ALA A 201 -0.37 11.71 13.92
C ALA A 201 -1.84 11.52 13.48
N ASP A 202 -2.79 11.92 14.34
CA ASP A 202 -4.22 11.79 14.05
C ASP A 202 -4.76 12.92 13.17
N LYS A 203 -4.04 14.04 13.02
CA LYS A 203 -4.48 15.20 12.23
C LYS A 203 -3.95 15.12 10.80
N PHE A 204 -4.82 15.50 9.85
CA PHE A 204 -4.39 15.66 8.47
C PHE A 204 -3.46 16.88 8.36
N ASN A 205 -2.20 16.64 7.98
CA ASN A 205 -1.25 17.72 7.69
C ASN A 205 -0.66 17.52 6.28
N PRO A 206 -1.18 18.23 5.25
CA PRO A 206 -0.73 18.05 3.88
C PRO A 206 0.72 18.54 3.67
N LYS A 207 1.22 19.42 4.55
CA LYS A 207 2.59 19.94 4.51
C LYS A 207 3.62 19.02 5.19
N ARG A 208 3.20 17.92 5.82
CA ARG A 208 4.05 17.02 6.59
C ARG A 208 5.28 16.51 5.82
N PHE A 209 5.14 16.37 4.50
CA PHE A 209 6.17 15.83 3.61
C PHE A 209 6.82 16.89 2.71
N VAL A 210 6.56 18.18 2.96
CA VAL A 210 7.21 19.28 2.21
C VAL A 210 8.66 19.38 2.66
N GLY A 211 9.61 19.19 1.74
CA GLY A 211 11.05 19.25 2.04
C GLY A 211 11.62 18.01 2.73
N SER A 212 10.81 16.96 2.97
CA SER A 212 11.33 15.69 3.48
C SER A 212 12.02 14.93 2.35
N ASN A 213 13.26 14.50 2.56
CA ASN A 213 14.08 13.71 1.62
C ASN A 213 13.60 12.25 1.49
N ILE A 214 12.29 12.00 1.63
CA ILE A 214 11.66 10.70 1.34
C ILE A 214 11.55 10.59 -0.18
N ASP A 215 12.71 10.57 -0.83
CA ASP A 215 12.82 10.08 -2.18
C ASP A 215 12.65 8.56 -2.11
N VAL A 216 11.67 8.06 -2.86
CA VAL A 216 11.63 6.65 -3.21
C VAL A 216 12.89 6.42 -4.02
N ARG A 217 13.98 5.93 -3.39
CA ARG A 217 15.33 5.73 -3.96
C ARG A 217 15.27 5.75 -5.49
N GLN A 218 15.43 6.94 -6.06
CA GLN A 218 15.72 7.08 -7.46
C GLN A 218 17.18 6.70 -7.54
N ASN A 219 17.46 5.42 -7.79
CA ASN A 219 18.80 5.06 -8.25
C ASN A 219 18.96 5.72 -9.61
N SER A 220 19.50 6.93 -9.59
CA SER A 220 20.25 7.49 -10.69
C SER A 220 21.51 6.65 -10.84
N ASP A 221 21.51 5.79 -11.86
CA ASP A 221 22.67 5.43 -12.68
C ASP A 221 22.13 4.98 -14.04
#